data_AF-A0A0K1EFQ7-F1
#
_entry.id   AF-A0A0K1EFQ7-F1
#
_cell.length_a   1.000
_cell.length_b   1.000
_cell.length_c   1.000
_cell.angle_alpha   90.00
_cell.angle_beta   90.00
_cell.angle_gamma   90.00
#
_symmetry.space_group_name_H-M   'P 1'
#
loop_
_entity.id
_entity.type
_entity.pdbx_description
1 polymer ?
#
loop_
_entity_poly.entity_id
_entity_poly.type
_entity_poly.pdbx_seq_one_letter_code
_entity_poly.pdbx_strand_id
1 'polypeptide(L)'
;MSGGVAGAVQESNQQCDGNASVGGTVAACPVRLVLTIQRIKEWAKDAEAETANAQQGGTIAEFKLERIAAGKVTVPVTGFMLEAAGPSSKKRGGDERVAPGTFGMIKNPGAKGPYRLIQTSRSLAQAVFGTRGLVNIHIGNFPVDLEGCFCPGESWTDHKTHPSVSSSGPKLRALQAAIEADAVKESQTTYDGYDDYNTSYYSNVTVIVREIA
;
A
#
# COMPACT_ATOMS: atom_id res chain seq x y z
N MET A 1 -18.83 -6.70 -19.11
CA MET A 1 -18.82 -6.70 -17.63
C MET A 1 -17.50 -7.31 -17.14
N SER A 2 -16.80 -6.60 -16.24
CA SER A 2 -16.00 -7.13 -15.12
C SER A 2 -14.76 -8.03 -15.31
N GLY A 3 -13.90 -7.78 -16.30
CA GLY A 3 -12.58 -8.45 -16.35
C GLY A 3 -11.63 -8.06 -15.20
N GLY A 4 -11.72 -6.82 -14.70
CA GLY A 4 -10.81 -6.31 -13.66
C GLY A 4 -11.13 -6.73 -12.22
N VAL A 5 -12.37 -7.18 -11.94
CA VAL A 5 -12.82 -7.55 -10.58
C VAL A 5 -12.44 -8.99 -10.25
N ALA A 6 -12.51 -9.91 -11.22
CA ALA A 6 -12.13 -11.31 -11.02
C ALA A 6 -10.63 -11.49 -10.70
N GLY A 7 -9.76 -10.68 -11.32
CA GLY A 7 -8.32 -10.73 -11.08
C GLY A 7 -7.91 -10.29 -9.66
N ALA A 8 -8.53 -9.24 -9.12
CA ALA A 8 -8.25 -8.77 -7.75
C ALA A 8 -8.70 -9.79 -6.68
N VAL A 9 -9.78 -10.54 -6.94
CA VAL A 9 -10.25 -11.62 -6.05
C VAL A 9 -9.32 -12.85 -6.09
N GLN A 10 -8.74 -13.17 -7.26
CA GLN A 10 -7.75 -14.24 -7.37
C GLN A 10 -6.41 -13.88 -6.69
N GLU A 11 -5.93 -12.64 -6.83
CA GLU A 11 -4.66 -12.17 -6.24
C GLU A 11 -4.74 -11.99 -4.71
N SER A 12 -5.89 -11.59 -4.18
CA SER A 12 -6.10 -11.50 -2.72
C SER A 12 -6.11 -12.87 -2.03
N ASN A 13 -6.35 -13.97 -2.78
CA ASN A 13 -6.22 -15.33 -2.22
C ASN A 13 -4.76 -15.75 -2.03
N GLN A 14 -3.78 -15.10 -2.68
CA GLN A 14 -2.35 -15.39 -2.46
C GLN A 14 -1.81 -14.80 -1.15
N GLN A 15 -2.60 -13.96 -0.48
CA GLN A 15 -2.28 -13.50 0.87
C GLN A 15 -2.95 -14.35 1.97
N CYS A 16 -3.74 -15.35 1.58
CA CYS A 16 -4.33 -16.32 2.51
C CYS A 16 -3.34 -17.43 2.91
N ASP A 17 -2.06 -17.32 2.53
CA ASP A 17 -1.01 -18.31 2.72
C ASP A 17 -0.52 -18.46 4.18
N GLY A 18 -1.30 -17.99 5.15
CA GLY A 18 -1.02 -18.14 6.58
C GLY A 18 -1.83 -19.20 7.32
N ASN A 19 -2.90 -19.78 6.73
CA ASN A 19 -3.82 -20.62 7.52
C ASN A 19 -3.78 -22.13 7.21
N ALA A 20 -2.79 -22.61 6.47
CA ALA A 20 -2.67 -24.04 6.18
C ALA A 20 -2.27 -24.90 7.41
N SER A 21 -1.86 -24.28 8.52
CA SER A 21 -1.38 -24.99 9.73
C SER A 21 -2.34 -25.00 10.91
N VAL A 22 -3.59 -24.55 10.77
CA VAL A 22 -4.60 -24.68 11.84
C VAL A 22 -5.74 -25.55 11.34
N GLY A 23 -5.70 -26.84 11.71
CA GLY A 23 -6.75 -27.83 11.45
C GLY A 23 -8.03 -27.57 12.24
N GLY A 24 -8.58 -26.36 12.13
CA GLY A 24 -9.87 -25.97 12.65
C GLY A 24 -10.61 -25.20 11.56
N THR A 25 -11.89 -25.48 11.37
CA THR A 25 -12.79 -24.72 10.51
C THR A 25 -12.86 -23.26 10.97
N VAL A 26 -11.89 -22.45 10.55
CA VAL A 26 -11.97 -20.99 10.69
C VAL A 26 -13.02 -20.56 9.68
N ALA A 27 -14.19 -20.17 10.17
CA ALA A 27 -15.22 -19.57 9.32
C ALA A 27 -14.56 -18.47 8.48
N ALA A 28 -14.70 -18.55 7.16
CA ALA A 28 -14.13 -17.55 6.26
C ALA A 28 -14.57 -16.16 6.73
N CYS A 29 -13.61 -15.24 6.86
CA CYS A 29 -13.89 -13.88 7.31
C CYS A 29 -15.00 -13.29 6.42
N PRO A 30 -16.16 -12.89 6.99
CA PRO A 30 -17.33 -12.53 6.19
C PRO A 30 -17.14 -11.25 5.38
N VAL A 31 -16.11 -10.46 5.72
CA VAL A 31 -15.73 -9.21 5.05
C VAL A 31 -14.25 -9.25 4.70
N ARG A 32 -13.91 -9.01 3.43
CA ARG A 32 -12.54 -8.78 2.96
C ARG A 32 -12.39 -7.35 2.48
N LEU A 33 -11.28 -6.72 2.82
CA LEU A 33 -10.91 -5.39 2.36
C LEU A 33 -9.71 -5.50 1.42
N VAL A 34 -9.83 -4.97 0.20
CA VAL A 34 -8.75 -4.98 -0.80
C VAL A 34 -8.43 -3.55 -1.21
N LEU A 35 -7.27 -3.05 -0.79
CA LEU A 35 -6.73 -1.76 -1.22
C LEU A 35 -5.89 -1.97 -2.48
N THR A 36 -6.44 -1.64 -3.65
CA THR A 36 -5.69 -1.68 -4.91
C THR A 36 -5.07 -0.31 -5.17
N ILE A 37 -3.77 -0.30 -5.49
CA ILE A 37 -2.97 0.87 -5.90
C ILE A 37 -2.44 0.59 -7.31
N GLN A 38 -3.00 1.25 -8.30
CA GLN A 38 -2.67 1.09 -9.72
C GLN A 38 -1.84 2.29 -10.18
N ARG A 39 -0.55 2.12 -10.42
CA ARG A 39 0.29 3.19 -10.98
C ARG A 39 -0.24 3.61 -12.36
N ILE A 40 -0.29 4.90 -12.61
CA ILE A 40 -0.82 5.47 -13.87
C ILE A 40 0.15 6.40 -14.58
N LYS A 41 1.04 7.09 -13.85
CA LYS A 41 2.02 8.01 -14.45
C LYS A 41 3.23 8.20 -13.55
N GLU A 42 4.40 8.33 -14.17
CA GLU A 42 5.68 8.59 -13.50
C GLU A 42 6.36 9.83 -14.12
N TRP A 43 7.04 10.58 -13.26
CA TRP A 43 7.97 11.65 -13.59
C TRP A 43 9.34 11.21 -13.08
N ALA A 44 10.32 11.15 -13.99
CA ALA A 44 11.66 10.72 -13.65
C ALA A 44 12.37 11.73 -12.75
N LYS A 45 13.35 11.23 -11.98
CA LYS A 45 14.27 12.07 -11.22
C LYS A 45 15.15 12.89 -12.15
N ASP A 46 15.40 14.14 -11.77
CA ASP A 46 16.28 15.05 -12.50
C ASP A 46 17.22 15.78 -11.54
N ALA A 47 18.41 15.21 -11.32
CA ALA A 47 19.39 15.75 -10.38
C ALA A 47 19.85 17.19 -10.71
N GLU A 48 19.64 17.66 -11.94
CA GLU A 48 20.02 19.01 -12.38
C GLU A 48 18.88 20.03 -12.17
N ALA A 49 17.67 19.56 -11.81
CA ALA A 49 16.54 20.45 -11.60
C ALA A 49 16.70 21.37 -10.38
N GLU A 50 16.09 22.55 -10.46
CA GLU A 50 16.25 23.61 -9.45
C GLU A 50 15.53 23.34 -8.12
N THR A 51 14.53 22.45 -8.11
CA THR A 51 13.68 22.19 -6.94
C THR A 51 13.77 20.74 -6.49
N ALA A 52 13.72 20.50 -5.17
CA ALA A 52 13.73 19.15 -4.60
C ALA A 52 12.64 18.25 -5.19
N ASN A 53 11.43 18.78 -5.43
CA ASN A 53 10.33 18.02 -6.03
C ASN A 53 10.69 17.53 -7.44
N ALA A 54 11.29 18.39 -8.27
CA ALA A 54 11.70 18.01 -9.62
C ALA A 54 12.91 17.07 -9.59
N GLN A 55 13.83 17.26 -8.63
CA GLN A 55 14.98 16.36 -8.44
C GLN A 55 14.56 14.94 -8.10
N GLN A 56 13.52 14.78 -7.29
CA GLN A 56 13.04 13.48 -6.85
C GLN A 56 11.97 12.87 -7.77
N GLY A 57 11.40 13.65 -8.70
CA GLY A 57 10.38 13.15 -9.62
C GLY A 57 9.14 12.68 -8.85
N GLY A 58 8.41 11.66 -9.31
CA GLY A 58 7.39 11.00 -8.51
C GLY A 58 6.51 10.07 -9.32
N THR A 59 5.71 9.26 -8.65
CA THR A 59 4.73 8.36 -9.28
C THR A 59 3.34 8.63 -8.73
N ILE A 60 2.36 8.76 -9.63
CA ILE A 60 0.94 8.79 -9.25
C ILE A 60 0.30 7.44 -9.58
N ALA A 61 -0.49 6.96 -8.63
CA ALA A 61 -1.37 5.82 -8.77
C ALA A 61 -2.82 6.20 -8.47
N GLU A 62 -3.77 5.57 -9.13
CA GLU A 62 -5.15 5.51 -8.67
C GLU A 62 -5.25 4.47 -7.54
N PHE A 63 -6.04 4.74 -6.51
CA PHE A 63 -6.36 3.74 -5.52
C PHE A 63 -7.86 3.58 -5.30
N LYS A 64 -8.24 2.36 -4.94
CA LYS A 64 -9.58 2.01 -4.47
C LYS A 64 -9.49 1.03 -3.31
N LEU A 65 -10.28 1.27 -2.28
CA LEU A 65 -10.54 0.30 -1.23
C LEU A 65 -11.85 -0.42 -1.59
N GLU A 66 -11.77 -1.70 -1.88
CA GLU A 66 -12.92 -2.57 -2.15
C GLU A 66 -13.29 -3.32 -0.87
N ARG A 67 -14.57 -3.28 -0.50
CA ARG A 67 -15.16 -4.07 0.57
C ARG A 67 -15.99 -5.19 -0.04
N ILE A 68 -15.61 -6.42 0.24
CA ILE A 68 -16.25 -7.63 -0.27
C ILE A 68 -16.93 -8.33 0.89
N ALA A 69 -18.26 -8.36 0.89
CA ALA A 69 -19.05 -9.00 1.95
C ALA A 69 -20.25 -9.74 1.35
N ALA A 70 -20.42 -11.01 1.74
CA ALA A 70 -21.53 -11.86 1.27
C ALA A 70 -21.74 -11.82 -0.26
N GLY A 71 -20.64 -11.86 -1.02
CA GLY A 71 -20.67 -11.83 -2.50
C GLY A 71 -20.94 -10.46 -3.13
N LYS A 72 -21.09 -9.39 -2.34
CA LYS A 72 -21.25 -8.01 -2.83
C LYS A 72 -19.95 -7.23 -2.70
N VAL A 73 -19.61 -6.45 -3.72
CA VAL A 73 -18.46 -5.54 -3.74
C VAL A 73 -18.96 -4.10 -3.63
N THR A 74 -18.45 -3.36 -2.65
CA THR A 74 -18.61 -1.90 -2.55
C THR A 74 -17.25 -1.22 -2.55
N VAL A 75 -17.21 0.07 -2.91
CA VAL A 75 -15.97 0.85 -2.96
C VAL A 75 -16.10 2.06 -2.02
N PRO A 76 -15.86 1.89 -0.71
CA PRO A 76 -16.03 2.96 0.27
C PRO A 76 -15.11 4.16 0.06
N VAL A 77 -13.90 3.97 -0.48
CA VAL A 77 -12.91 5.04 -0.65
C VAL A 77 -12.16 4.87 -1.96
N THR A 78 -12.00 5.96 -2.69
CA THR A 78 -11.10 6.09 -3.84
C THR A 78 -10.29 7.38 -3.76
N GLY A 79 -9.23 7.45 -4.57
CA GLY A 79 -8.42 8.65 -4.72
C GLY A 79 -7.14 8.35 -5.47
N PHE A 80 -6.09 9.11 -5.17
CA PHE A 80 -4.77 8.95 -5.75
C PHE A 80 -3.73 8.68 -4.66
N MET A 81 -2.71 7.90 -4.96
CA MET A 81 -1.53 7.72 -4.12
C MET A 81 -0.32 8.34 -4.82
N LEU A 82 0.42 9.17 -4.09
CA LEU A 82 1.73 9.63 -4.47
C LEU A 82 2.78 8.68 -3.89
N GLU A 83 3.72 8.25 -4.72
CA GLU A 83 4.86 7.39 -4.39
C GLU A 83 6.14 8.03 -4.97
N ALA A 84 7.31 7.61 -4.48
CA ALA A 84 8.60 7.97 -5.07
C ALA A 84 8.66 7.60 -6.58
N ALA A 85 9.55 8.26 -7.31
CA ALA A 85 9.85 7.87 -8.68
C ALA A 85 10.55 6.49 -8.73
N GLY A 86 10.52 5.87 -9.90
CA GLY A 86 11.31 4.68 -10.22
C GLY A 86 12.82 4.88 -10.09
N PRO A 87 13.59 3.78 -10.18
CA PRO A 87 13.11 2.40 -10.31
C PRO A 87 12.54 1.84 -9.00
N SER A 88 11.90 0.67 -9.05
CA SER A 88 11.57 -0.07 -7.82
C SER A 88 12.83 -0.62 -7.16
N SER A 89 12.90 -0.58 -5.83
CA SER A 89 14.09 -1.02 -5.09
C SER A 89 13.77 -1.74 -3.78
N LYS A 90 14.61 -2.71 -3.45
CA LYS A 90 14.58 -3.48 -2.19
C LYS A 90 15.67 -3.05 -1.20
N LYS A 91 16.39 -1.97 -1.53
CA LYS A 91 17.46 -1.41 -0.69
C LYS A 91 16.90 -0.34 0.25
N ARG A 92 17.53 -0.20 1.41
CA ARG A 92 17.17 0.81 2.41
C ARG A 92 17.76 2.18 2.04
N GLY A 93 17.10 3.25 2.47
CA GLY A 93 17.64 4.62 2.44
C GLY A 93 17.57 5.32 1.08
N GLY A 94 17.00 4.68 0.06
CA GLY A 94 16.75 5.29 -1.24
C GLY A 94 15.30 5.75 -1.38
N ASP A 95 15.10 6.95 -1.94
CA ASP A 95 13.78 7.44 -2.34
C ASP A 95 13.33 6.77 -3.65
N GLU A 96 12.92 5.52 -3.57
CA GLU A 96 12.57 4.70 -4.73
C GLU A 96 11.28 3.96 -4.41
N ARG A 97 10.43 3.76 -5.42
CA ARG A 97 9.16 3.06 -5.26
C ARG A 97 9.34 1.62 -4.77
N VAL A 98 8.33 1.06 -4.11
CA VAL A 98 8.33 -0.36 -3.73
C VAL A 98 8.16 -1.23 -4.98
N ALA A 99 8.53 -2.51 -4.92
CA ALA A 99 8.18 -3.45 -5.99
C ALA A 99 6.65 -3.62 -6.05
N PRO A 100 6.05 -3.82 -7.24
CA PRO A 100 4.65 -4.25 -7.33
C PRO A 100 4.46 -5.61 -6.66
N GLY A 101 3.26 -5.87 -6.17
CA GLY A 101 2.94 -7.11 -5.47
C GLY A 101 1.79 -6.98 -4.49
N THR A 102 1.65 -8.02 -3.67
CA THR A 102 0.59 -8.13 -2.66
C THR A 102 1.19 -8.08 -1.26
N PHE A 103 0.60 -7.28 -0.37
CA PHE A 103 1.11 -6.96 0.95
C PHE A 103 0.03 -7.03 2.01
N GLY A 104 0.41 -7.51 3.19
CA GLY A 104 -0.40 -7.30 4.39
C GLY A 104 -0.18 -5.94 4.99
N MET A 105 -0.97 -5.65 6.02
CA MET A 105 -0.95 -4.37 6.69
C MET A 105 -1.04 -4.56 8.19
N ILE A 106 -0.27 -3.77 8.93
CA ILE A 106 -0.38 -3.62 10.38
C ILE A 106 -0.66 -2.16 10.72
N LYS A 107 -1.13 -1.92 11.94
CA LYS A 107 -1.03 -0.58 12.53
C LYS A 107 0.45 -0.24 12.66
N ASN A 108 0.87 0.89 12.09
CA ASN A 108 2.25 1.32 12.12
C ASN A 108 2.69 1.59 13.58
N PRO A 109 3.77 0.96 14.07
CA PRO A 109 4.32 1.25 15.39
C PRO A 109 5.12 2.56 15.44
N GLY A 110 5.51 3.11 14.27
CA GLY A 110 6.24 4.37 14.17
C GLY A 110 5.36 5.61 14.04
N ALA A 111 5.99 6.78 13.92
CA ALA A 111 5.31 8.07 13.81
C ALA A 111 4.83 8.44 12.39
N LYS A 112 5.36 7.78 11.33
CA LYS A 112 5.03 8.09 9.94
C LYS A 112 3.72 7.41 9.49
N GLY A 113 2.58 7.98 9.84
CA GLY A 113 1.24 7.55 9.39
C GLY A 113 0.72 6.27 10.06
N PRO A 114 -0.56 5.93 9.86
CA PRO A 114 -1.25 4.88 10.63
C PRO A 114 -0.93 3.44 10.20
N TYR A 115 -0.45 3.22 8.97
CA TYR A 115 -0.33 1.88 8.39
C TYR A 115 1.06 1.58 7.86
N ARG A 116 1.50 0.33 8.05
CA ARG A 116 2.74 -0.22 7.52
C ARG A 116 2.45 -1.48 6.72
N LEU A 117 3.08 -1.60 5.55
CA LEU A 117 3.01 -2.78 4.70
C LEU A 117 3.97 -3.86 5.24
N ILE A 118 3.49 -5.10 5.30
CA ILE A 118 4.21 -6.25 5.86
C ILE A 118 3.95 -7.53 5.05
N GLN A 119 4.64 -8.61 5.43
CA GLN A 119 4.34 -9.99 5.07
C GLN A 119 4.21 -10.84 6.34
N THR A 120 3.49 -11.96 6.24
CA THR A 120 3.29 -12.92 7.32
C THR A 120 4.41 -13.98 7.41
N SER A 121 5.28 -14.03 6.40
CA SER A 121 6.45 -14.90 6.34
C SER A 121 7.73 -14.07 6.19
N ARG A 122 8.76 -14.41 6.96
CA ARG A 122 10.07 -13.73 6.90
C ARG A 122 10.74 -13.90 5.55
N SER A 123 10.70 -15.11 4.97
CA SER A 123 11.30 -15.36 3.66
C SER A 123 10.59 -14.58 2.56
N LEU A 124 9.26 -14.47 2.63
CA LEU A 124 8.48 -13.65 1.70
C LEU A 124 8.76 -12.16 1.89
N ALA A 125 8.84 -11.69 3.14
CA ALA A 125 9.20 -10.30 3.43
C ALA A 125 10.56 -9.92 2.85
N GLN A 126 11.55 -10.81 3.00
CA GLN A 126 12.89 -10.60 2.47
C GLN A 126 12.91 -10.67 0.94
N ALA A 127 12.11 -11.55 0.33
CA ALA A 127 11.94 -11.61 -1.12
C ALA A 127 11.27 -10.35 -1.68
N VAL A 128 10.29 -9.77 -0.97
CA VAL A 128 9.49 -8.63 -1.44
C VAL A 128 10.18 -7.30 -1.14
N PHE A 129 10.57 -7.06 0.11
CA PHE A 129 11.13 -5.79 0.57
C PHE A 129 12.66 -5.76 0.62
N GLY A 130 13.34 -6.92 0.58
CA GLY A 130 14.77 -7.01 0.83
C GLY A 130 15.13 -6.40 2.18
N THR A 131 15.91 -5.31 2.16
CA THR A 131 16.31 -4.56 3.35
C THR A 131 15.56 -3.24 3.52
N ARG A 132 14.60 -2.90 2.64
CA ARG A 132 13.95 -1.58 2.63
C ARG A 132 13.23 -1.28 3.95
N GLY A 133 12.34 -2.17 4.37
CA GLY A 133 11.50 -1.98 5.56
C GLY A 133 10.64 -0.71 5.49
N LEU A 134 9.84 -0.49 6.54
CA LEU A 134 9.22 0.81 6.85
C LEU A 134 8.38 1.46 5.73
N VAL A 135 7.82 0.67 4.81
CA VAL A 135 6.90 1.17 3.77
C VAL A 135 5.55 1.47 4.41
N ASN A 136 5.21 2.77 4.54
CA ASN A 136 4.02 3.23 5.25
C ASN A 136 3.02 3.91 4.32
N ILE A 137 1.77 4.04 4.78
CA ILE A 137 0.78 4.94 4.21
C ILE A 137 0.64 6.15 5.15
N HIS A 138 0.99 7.35 4.69
CA HIS A 138 1.04 8.54 5.54
C HIS A 138 0.68 9.83 4.82
N ILE A 139 0.63 10.96 5.56
CA ILE A 139 0.31 12.27 4.97
C ILE A 139 1.53 12.78 4.20
N GLY A 140 1.30 13.26 2.98
CA GLY A 140 2.31 13.93 2.16
C GLY A 140 1.67 14.43 0.86
N ASN A 141 2.10 15.59 0.38
CA ASN A 141 1.52 16.21 -0.82
C ASN A 141 2.50 16.30 -1.99
N PHE A 142 3.79 16.20 -1.73
CA PHE A 142 4.87 16.38 -2.70
C PHE A 142 5.86 15.21 -2.64
N PRO A 143 6.58 14.94 -3.74
CA PRO A 143 7.39 13.74 -3.87
C PRO A 143 8.81 13.99 -3.36
N VAL A 144 8.92 14.32 -2.09
CA VAL A 144 10.22 14.56 -1.44
C VAL A 144 10.35 13.61 -0.26
N ASP A 145 11.43 12.85 -0.27
CA ASP A 145 11.87 11.90 0.75
C ASP A 145 10.74 10.93 1.15
N LEU A 146 10.07 10.37 0.15
CA LEU A 146 8.97 9.42 0.34
C LEU A 146 9.47 8.03 0.74
N GLU A 147 10.70 7.66 0.36
CA GLU A 147 11.38 6.42 0.77
C GLU A 147 10.59 5.15 0.42
N GLY A 148 9.74 5.21 -0.61
CA GLY A 148 8.85 4.14 -1.04
C GLY A 148 7.50 4.08 -0.31
N CYS A 149 7.19 5.07 0.54
CA CYS A 149 5.88 5.21 1.17
C CYS A 149 4.81 5.69 0.18
N PHE A 150 3.55 5.54 0.58
CA PHE A 150 2.38 6.00 -0.16
C PHE A 150 1.69 7.15 0.55
N CYS A 151 1.43 8.23 -0.18
CA CYS A 151 0.73 9.40 0.31
C CYS A 151 -0.63 9.52 -0.40
N PRO A 152 -1.76 9.24 0.27
CA PRO A 152 -3.07 9.32 -0.36
C PRO A 152 -3.45 10.79 -0.58
N GLY A 153 -4.29 11.04 -1.57
CA GLY A 153 -4.93 12.33 -1.82
C GLY A 153 -6.22 12.21 -2.64
N GLU A 154 -6.95 13.31 -2.69
CA GLU A 154 -8.27 13.36 -3.34
C GLU A 154 -8.17 13.58 -4.84
N SER A 155 -7.29 14.49 -5.26
CA SER A 155 -6.90 14.71 -6.64
C SER A 155 -5.38 14.79 -6.73
N TRP A 156 -4.86 14.86 -7.95
CA TRP A 156 -3.45 15.09 -8.22
C TRP A 156 -3.26 16.17 -9.28
N THR A 157 -2.07 16.76 -9.30
CA THR A 157 -1.67 17.83 -10.22
C THR A 157 -0.38 17.44 -10.92
N ASP A 158 -0.33 17.68 -12.23
CA ASP A 158 0.88 17.58 -13.04
C ASP A 158 1.60 18.94 -13.09
N HIS A 159 2.76 19.05 -12.43
CA HIS A 159 3.60 20.26 -12.49
C HIS A 159 4.62 20.21 -13.64
N LYS A 160 4.42 19.32 -14.62
CA LYS A 160 5.32 18.97 -15.74
C LYS A 160 6.58 18.21 -15.33
N THR A 161 7.25 18.62 -14.25
CA THR A 161 8.49 18.00 -13.76
C THR A 161 8.26 17.02 -12.61
N HIS A 162 7.13 17.15 -11.92
CA HIS A 162 6.78 16.29 -10.80
C HIS A 162 5.26 16.28 -10.59
N PRO A 163 4.73 15.24 -9.92
CA PRO A 163 3.35 15.25 -9.48
C PRO A 163 3.20 15.80 -8.05
N SER A 164 1.96 16.13 -7.69
CA SER A 164 1.56 16.33 -6.29
C SER A 164 0.15 15.80 -6.06
N VAL A 165 -0.21 15.50 -4.81
CA VAL A 165 -1.60 15.18 -4.43
C VAL A 165 -2.22 16.25 -3.54
N SER A 166 -3.55 16.36 -3.58
CA SER A 166 -4.33 17.29 -2.75
C SER A 166 -4.96 16.58 -1.55
N SER A 167 -5.33 17.34 -0.52
CA SER A 167 -6.14 16.85 0.61
C SER A 167 -5.62 15.57 1.28
N SER A 168 -4.29 15.41 1.41
CA SER A 168 -3.70 14.15 1.87
C SER A 168 -4.15 13.74 3.28
N GLY A 169 -4.15 14.68 4.22
CA GLY A 169 -4.64 14.43 5.58
C GLY A 169 -6.12 13.98 5.63
N PRO A 170 -7.06 14.75 5.06
CA PRO A 170 -8.45 14.31 4.93
C PRO A 170 -8.62 12.96 4.25
N LYS A 171 -7.90 12.69 3.15
CA LYS A 171 -8.02 11.43 2.42
C LYS A 171 -7.49 10.25 3.24
N LEU A 172 -6.36 10.42 3.93
CA LEU A 172 -5.83 9.41 4.84
C LEU A 172 -6.81 9.08 5.96
N ARG A 173 -7.48 10.09 6.53
CA ARG A 173 -8.53 9.88 7.55
C ARG A 173 -9.73 9.12 7.00
N ALA A 174 -10.18 9.42 5.79
CA ALA A 174 -11.26 8.68 5.14
C ALA A 174 -10.89 7.21 4.89
N LEU A 175 -9.68 6.97 4.37
CA LEU A 175 -9.15 5.62 4.19
C LEU A 175 -9.06 4.86 5.52
N GLN A 176 -8.53 5.52 6.55
CA GLN A 176 -8.43 4.95 7.90
C GLN A 176 -9.81 4.60 8.48
N ALA A 177 -10.78 5.52 8.39
CA ALA A 177 -12.13 5.27 8.88
C ALA A 177 -12.79 4.07 8.18
N ALA A 178 -12.62 3.95 6.87
CA ALA A 178 -13.18 2.84 6.09
C ALA A 178 -12.51 1.49 6.41
N ILE A 179 -11.20 1.47 6.65
CA ILE A 179 -10.49 0.27 7.09
C ILE A 179 -10.93 -0.12 8.50
N GLU A 180 -10.84 0.80 9.46
CA GLU A 180 -11.15 0.51 10.87
C GLU A 180 -12.62 0.11 11.11
N ALA A 181 -13.54 0.46 10.21
CA ALA A 181 -14.95 0.06 10.30
C ALA A 181 -15.15 -1.46 10.17
N ASP A 182 -14.32 -2.16 9.40
CA ASP A 182 -14.51 -3.57 9.06
C ASP A 182 -13.25 -4.44 9.26
N ALA A 183 -12.11 -3.85 9.62
CA ALA A 183 -10.86 -4.59 9.74
C ALA A 183 -10.84 -5.48 10.99
N VAL A 184 -10.47 -6.74 10.78
CA VAL A 184 -10.27 -7.74 11.82
C VAL A 184 -8.80 -7.71 12.21
N LYS A 185 -8.53 -7.58 13.51
CA LYS A 185 -7.16 -7.54 14.06
C LYS A 185 -6.83 -8.87 14.72
N GLU A 186 -5.68 -9.42 14.36
CA GLU A 186 -5.14 -10.63 14.96
C GLU A 186 -3.74 -10.38 15.49
N SER A 187 -3.33 -11.18 16.47
CA SER A 187 -1.96 -11.20 16.96
C SER A 187 -1.18 -12.22 16.15
N GLN A 188 -0.26 -11.74 15.33
CA GLN A 188 0.61 -12.56 14.51
C GLN A 188 1.95 -11.86 14.34
N THR A 189 3.04 -12.62 14.36
CA THR A 189 4.35 -12.09 13.98
C THR A 189 4.37 -11.79 12.48
N THR A 190 4.66 -10.55 12.14
CA THR A 190 4.74 -10.05 10.75
C THR A 190 6.08 -9.37 10.50
N TYR A 191 6.44 -9.15 9.24
CA TYR A 191 7.78 -8.75 8.85
C TYR A 191 7.72 -7.72 7.71
N ASP A 192 8.55 -6.69 7.74
CA ASP A 192 8.68 -5.71 6.63
C ASP A 192 9.97 -5.89 5.81
N GLY A 193 10.67 -7.00 6.04
CA GLY A 193 11.96 -7.34 5.43
C GLY A 193 13.15 -6.99 6.31
N TYR A 194 13.02 -6.00 7.21
CA TYR A 194 14.07 -5.61 8.13
C TYR A 194 13.72 -5.97 9.59
N ASP A 195 12.58 -5.50 10.07
CA ASP A 195 12.10 -5.73 11.44
C ASP A 195 10.96 -6.75 11.47
N ASP A 196 10.77 -7.35 12.64
CA ASP A 196 9.62 -8.17 13.00
C ASP A 196 8.67 -7.43 13.96
N TYR A 197 7.38 -7.71 13.84
CA TYR A 197 6.32 -7.03 14.57
C TYR A 197 5.36 -8.03 15.17
N ASN A 198 5.12 -7.91 16.47
CA ASN A 198 4.07 -8.61 17.20
C ASN A 198 2.95 -7.63 17.55
N THR A 199 2.44 -6.93 16.54
CA THR A 199 1.43 -5.87 16.68
C THR A 199 0.11 -6.30 16.02
N SER A 200 -0.88 -5.40 16.02
CA SER A 200 -2.18 -5.66 15.39
C SER A 200 -2.06 -5.80 13.87
N TYR A 201 -2.02 -7.04 13.40
CA TYR A 201 -2.11 -7.41 11.99
C TYR A 201 -3.57 -7.38 11.55
N TYR A 202 -3.84 -6.72 10.41
CA TYR A 202 -5.17 -6.70 9.82
C TYR A 202 -5.37 -7.93 8.93
N SER A 203 -5.92 -9.02 9.49
CA SER A 203 -5.98 -10.34 8.82
C SER A 203 -6.91 -10.39 7.60
N ASN A 204 -7.84 -9.45 7.49
CA ASN A 204 -8.78 -9.35 6.38
C ASN A 204 -8.48 -8.17 5.43
N VAL A 205 -7.33 -7.52 5.55
CA VAL A 205 -6.90 -6.44 4.66
C VAL A 205 -5.73 -6.89 3.78
N THR A 206 -5.92 -6.75 2.47
CA THR A 206 -4.91 -7.00 1.44
C THR A 206 -4.62 -5.71 0.70
N VAL A 207 -3.34 -5.35 0.54
CA VAL A 207 -2.89 -4.25 -0.30
C VAL A 207 -2.28 -4.82 -1.57
N ILE A 208 -2.70 -4.36 -2.74
CA ILE A 208 -2.19 -4.79 -4.04
C ILE A 208 -1.61 -3.57 -4.76
N VAL A 209 -0.33 -3.61 -5.10
CA VAL A 209 0.36 -2.56 -5.87
C VAL A 209 0.65 -3.09 -7.27
N ARG A 210 0.23 -2.36 -8.29
CA ARG A 210 0.38 -2.73 -9.71
C ARG A 210 1.24 -1.73 -10.47
N GLU A 211 1.95 -2.23 -11.47
CA GLU A 211 2.74 -1.40 -12.38
C GLU A 211 1.88 -0.60 -13.34
N ILE A 212 2.49 0.44 -13.94
CA ILE A 212 1.90 1.23 -15.02
C ILE A 212 1.55 0.27 -16.16
N ALA A 213 0.29 0.35 -16.62
CA ALA A 213 -0.24 -0.45 -17.72
C ALA A 213 0.17 0.12 -19.10
#